data_AF-A0AAC8QCJ7-F1
#
_entry.id   AF-A0AAC8QCJ7-F1
#
_cell.length_a   1.000
_cell.length_b   1.000
_cell.length_c   1.000
_cell.angle_alpha   90.00
_cell.angle_beta   90.00
_cell.angle_gamma   90.00
#
_symmetry.space_group_name_H-M   'P 1'
#
loop_
_entity.id
_entity.type
_entity.pdbx_description
1 polymer ?
#
loop_
_entity_poly.entity_id
_entity_poly.type
_entity_poly.pdbx_seq_one_letter_code
_entity_poly.pdbx_strand_id
1 'polypeptide(L)'
;MGTFKQFLDEKQLKPETLVRLSGQLEARAGDDRKLAKQRSDKRRDKEQQAKPYAELGIGKPRSGRGVSVQQVTAALEDQPLPAKVRGKLVRAVNAVLSKKGGQPVDFKALFGEVPVRKGAAAKAS
;
A
#
# COMPACT_ATOMS: atom_id res chain seq x y z
N MET A 1 -20.37 -15.54 1.12
CA MET A 1 -19.87 -15.16 2.45
C MET A 1 -18.43 -15.62 2.53
N GLY A 2 -17.50 -14.66 2.59
CA GLY A 2 -16.06 -14.85 2.65
C GLY A 2 -15.39 -13.49 2.80
N THR A 3 -15.81 -12.73 3.83
CA THR A 3 -15.39 -11.34 4.06
C THR A 3 -13.93 -11.28 4.51
N PHE A 4 -13.27 -10.12 4.38
CA PHE A 4 -11.87 -9.97 4.80
C PHE A 4 -11.65 -10.47 6.24
N LYS A 5 -12.64 -10.25 7.11
CA LYS A 5 -12.67 -10.77 8.48
C LYS A 5 -12.66 -12.31 8.54
N GLN A 6 -13.54 -12.98 7.81
CA GLN A 6 -13.60 -14.45 7.79
C GLN A 6 -12.28 -15.07 7.34
N PHE A 7 -11.63 -14.49 6.33
CA PHE A 7 -10.31 -14.93 5.90
C PHE A 7 -9.27 -14.84 7.02
N LEU A 8 -9.27 -13.74 7.79
CA LEU A 8 -8.34 -13.57 8.90
C LEU A 8 -8.63 -14.56 10.02
N ASP A 9 -9.90 -14.81 10.34
CA ASP A 9 -10.30 -15.77 11.37
C ASP A 9 -9.87 -17.21 10.98
N GLU A 10 -10.13 -17.63 9.74
CA GLU A 10 -9.72 -18.94 9.21
C GLU A 10 -8.20 -19.16 9.24
N LYS A 11 -7.43 -18.11 8.90
CA LYS A 11 -5.96 -18.16 8.89
C LYS A 11 -5.35 -17.80 10.25
N GLN A 12 -6.18 -17.55 11.26
CA GLN A 12 -5.79 -17.12 12.61
C GLN A 12 -4.80 -15.95 12.55
N LEU A 13 -5.15 -14.92 11.78
CA LEU A 13 -4.35 -13.73 11.55
C LEU A 13 -4.90 -12.56 12.35
N LYS A 14 -4.05 -12.01 13.21
CA LYS A 14 -4.42 -10.84 14.03
C LYS A 14 -4.32 -9.53 13.21
N PRO A 15 -5.34 -8.66 13.23
CA PRO A 15 -5.33 -7.37 12.52
C PRO A 15 -4.09 -6.49 12.82
N GLU A 16 -3.63 -6.49 14.08
CA GLU A 16 -2.46 -5.70 14.51
C GLU A 16 -1.18 -6.16 13.81
N THR A 17 -1.08 -7.45 13.49
CA THR A 17 0.05 -8.02 12.76
C THR A 17 0.10 -7.45 11.34
N LEU A 18 -1.05 -7.25 10.70
CA LEU A 18 -1.11 -6.67 9.35
C LEU A 18 -0.69 -5.20 9.35
N VAL A 19 -1.12 -4.41 10.34
CA VAL A 19 -0.69 -3.01 10.49
C VAL A 19 0.82 -2.93 10.62
N ARG A 20 1.40 -3.69 11.57
CA ARG A 20 2.84 -3.72 11.81
C ARG A 20 3.63 -4.17 10.58
N LEU A 21 3.23 -5.29 9.98
CA LEU A 21 3.95 -5.87 8.84
C LEU A 21 3.83 -4.99 7.59
N SER A 22 2.66 -4.41 7.34
CA SER A 22 2.51 -3.43 6.26
C SER A 22 3.41 -2.22 6.48
N GLY A 23 3.54 -1.74 7.72
CA GLY A 23 4.50 -0.67 8.06
C GLY A 23 5.94 -1.04 7.69
N GLN A 24 6.37 -2.25 8.02
CA GLN A 24 7.72 -2.73 7.71
C GLN A 24 7.95 -2.91 6.20
N LEU A 25 6.99 -3.50 5.48
CA LEU A 25 7.10 -3.78 4.05
C LEU A 25 7.07 -2.52 3.18
N GLU A 26 6.34 -1.48 3.63
CA GLU A 26 6.20 -0.22 2.91
C GLU A 26 7.22 0.83 3.35
N ALA A 27 8.04 0.55 4.36
CA ALA A 27 9.06 1.45 4.86
C ALA A 27 10.06 1.82 3.76
N ARG A 28 10.52 3.09 3.77
CA ARG A 28 11.50 3.58 2.79
C ARG A 28 12.88 2.97 3.04
N ALA A 29 13.42 2.32 2.01
CA ALA A 29 14.81 1.91 1.98
C ALA A 29 15.77 3.10 1.81
N GLY A 30 17.07 2.85 1.89
CA GLY A 30 18.09 3.89 1.66
C GLY A 30 17.93 4.59 0.31
N ASP A 31 17.68 3.84 -0.75
CA ASP A 31 17.51 4.39 -2.09
C ASP A 31 16.22 5.21 -2.24
N ASP A 32 15.13 4.80 -1.56
CA ASP A 32 13.91 5.61 -1.49
C ASP A 32 14.16 6.96 -0.79
N ARG A 33 15.02 6.99 0.24
CA ARG A 33 15.40 8.23 0.92
C ARG A 33 16.23 9.12 0.01
N LYS A 34 17.16 8.55 -0.76
CA LYS A 34 17.94 9.29 -1.78
C LYS A 34 17.01 9.91 -2.83
N LEU A 35 16.07 9.13 -3.38
CA LEU A 35 15.06 9.64 -4.33
C LEU A 35 14.20 10.75 -3.71
N ALA A 36 13.76 10.59 -2.46
CA ALA A 36 13.00 11.63 -1.77
C ALA A 36 13.79 12.93 -1.59
N LYS A 37 15.09 12.82 -1.27
CA LYS A 37 16.02 13.95 -1.16
C LYS A 37 16.20 14.63 -2.52
N GLN A 38 16.54 13.88 -3.57
CA GLN A 38 16.67 14.42 -4.94
C GLN A 38 15.42 15.19 -5.40
N ARG A 39 14.22 14.65 -5.11
CA ARG A 39 12.97 15.36 -5.41
C ARG A 39 12.77 16.62 -4.57
N SER A 40 13.25 16.62 -3.32
CA SER A 40 13.22 17.82 -2.47
C SER A 40 14.19 18.88 -3.00
N ASP A 41 15.41 18.48 -3.33
CA ASP A 41 16.49 19.37 -3.79
C ASP A 41 16.09 20.03 -5.13
N LYS A 42 15.58 19.24 -6.09
CA LYS A 42 15.01 19.77 -7.35
C LYS A 42 13.93 20.84 -7.13
N ARG A 43 13.10 20.68 -6.09
CA ARG A 43 12.03 21.65 -5.79
C ARG A 43 12.55 22.94 -5.18
N ARG A 44 13.77 22.95 -4.64
CA ARG A 44 14.42 24.12 -4.03
C ARG A 44 15.36 24.83 -5.00
N ASP A 45 15.93 24.08 -5.93
CA ASP A 45 16.81 24.61 -6.98
C ASP A 45 15.98 25.23 -8.13
N LYS A 46 16.20 26.53 -8.37
CA LYS A 46 15.49 27.31 -9.40
C LYS A 46 15.80 26.83 -10.82
N GLU A 47 17.01 26.37 -11.10
CA GLU A 47 17.41 25.89 -12.43
C GLU A 47 16.82 24.51 -12.74
N GLN A 48 16.68 23.67 -11.71
CA GLN A 48 16.16 22.31 -11.85
C GLN A 48 14.64 22.22 -11.72
N GLN A 49 13.97 23.27 -11.22
CA GLN A 49 12.52 23.31 -11.10
C GLN A 49 11.82 23.11 -12.45
N ALA A 50 12.30 23.78 -13.50
CA ALA A 50 11.71 23.75 -14.84
C ALA A 50 11.91 22.41 -15.58
N LYS A 51 12.97 21.65 -15.23
CA LYS A 51 13.27 20.38 -15.89
C LYS A 51 12.31 19.28 -15.42
N PRO A 52 11.77 18.41 -16.29
CA PRO A 52 10.95 17.28 -15.86
C PRO A 52 11.76 16.27 -15.04
N TYR A 53 11.10 15.56 -14.11
CA TYR A 53 11.76 14.56 -13.25
C TYR A 53 12.41 13.41 -14.04
N ALA A 54 11.89 13.09 -15.23
CA ALA A 54 12.40 12.02 -16.08
C ALA A 54 13.78 12.34 -16.66
N GLU A 55 13.99 13.58 -17.12
CA GLU A 55 15.30 14.05 -17.65
C GLU A 55 16.39 14.05 -16.59
N LEU A 56 16.02 14.26 -15.32
CA LEU A 56 16.94 14.24 -14.20
C LEU A 56 17.16 12.82 -13.63
N GLY A 57 16.53 11.79 -14.21
CA GLY A 57 16.58 10.42 -13.69
C GLY A 57 15.96 10.25 -12.30
N ILE A 58 15.10 11.17 -11.85
CA ILE A 58 14.57 11.18 -10.48
C ILE A 58 13.22 10.45 -10.43
N GLY A 59 13.26 9.18 -10.02
CA GLY A 59 12.08 8.33 -9.79
C GLY A 59 11.18 8.77 -8.63
N LYS A 60 10.02 8.12 -8.47
CA LYS A 60 9.15 8.29 -7.29
C LYS A 60 9.57 7.31 -6.19
N PRO A 61 9.83 7.77 -4.95
CA PRO A 61 10.11 6.85 -3.85
C PRO A 61 8.85 6.07 -3.46
N ARG A 62 9.03 4.93 -2.79
CA ARG A 62 7.93 4.17 -2.19
C ARG A 62 7.21 4.98 -1.10
N SER A 63 5.95 4.59 -0.83
CA SER A 63 5.01 5.30 0.04
C SER A 63 5.56 5.55 1.45
N GLY A 64 6.47 4.72 1.97
CA GLY A 64 7.03 4.82 3.31
C GLY A 64 6.04 4.52 4.44
N ARG A 65 4.75 4.41 4.12
CA ARG A 65 3.63 4.35 5.06
C ARG A 65 2.86 3.07 4.81
N GLY A 66 2.76 2.23 5.84
CA GLY A 66 1.89 1.04 5.84
C GLY A 66 0.41 1.40 5.86
N VAL A 67 -0.43 0.37 5.99
CA VAL A 67 -1.86 0.57 6.26
C VAL A 67 -2.08 1.07 7.70
N SER A 68 -3.11 1.89 7.91
CA SER A 68 -3.50 2.32 9.26
C SER A 68 -4.48 1.33 9.89
N VAL A 69 -4.65 1.43 11.22
CA VAL A 69 -5.68 0.67 11.96
C VAL A 69 -7.07 0.91 11.35
N GLN A 70 -7.44 2.18 11.12
CA GLN A 70 -8.72 2.53 10.49
C GLN A 70 -8.94 1.86 9.13
N GLN A 71 -7.88 1.71 8.32
CA GLN A 71 -7.98 1.03 7.02
C GLN A 71 -8.17 -0.47 7.17
N VAL A 72 -7.59 -1.07 8.21
CA VAL A 72 -7.83 -2.49 8.55
C VAL A 72 -9.24 -2.68 9.10
N THR A 73 -9.71 -1.79 9.99
CA THR A 73 -11.09 -1.81 10.50
C THR A 73 -12.11 -1.69 9.35
N ALA A 74 -11.90 -0.73 8.44
CA ALA A 74 -12.73 -0.60 7.25
C ALA A 74 -12.71 -1.88 6.38
N ALA A 75 -11.56 -2.55 6.25
CA ALA A 75 -11.50 -3.84 5.57
C ALA A 75 -12.31 -4.93 6.28
N LEU A 76 -12.23 -4.99 7.63
CA LEU A 76 -12.98 -5.94 8.46
C LEU A 76 -14.50 -5.74 8.37
N GLU A 77 -14.94 -4.52 8.08
CA GLU A 77 -16.34 -4.11 7.87
C GLU A 77 -16.75 -4.16 6.38
N ASP A 78 -15.91 -4.71 5.51
CA ASP A 78 -16.13 -4.80 4.06
C ASP A 78 -16.41 -3.45 3.38
N GLN A 79 -15.90 -2.36 3.96
CA GLN A 79 -16.03 -1.03 3.38
C GLN A 79 -15.18 -0.93 2.11
N PRO A 80 -15.66 -0.21 1.08
CA PRO A 80 -14.88 0.04 -0.12
C PRO A 80 -13.56 0.76 0.18
N LEU A 81 -12.44 0.09 -0.11
CA LEU A 81 -11.09 0.63 0.09
C LEU A 81 -10.43 1.05 -1.23
N PRO A 82 -9.56 2.08 -1.21
CA PRO A 82 -8.77 2.44 -2.39
C PRO A 82 -7.87 1.28 -2.84
N ALA A 83 -7.66 1.16 -4.16
CA ALA A 83 -6.83 0.10 -4.75
C ALA A 83 -5.44 -0.03 -4.10
N LYS A 84 -4.80 1.12 -3.79
CA LYS A 84 -3.49 1.15 -3.13
C LYS A 84 -3.53 0.54 -1.73
N VAL A 85 -4.60 0.76 -0.97
CA VAL A 85 -4.76 0.19 0.39
C VAL A 85 -4.98 -1.31 0.30
N ARG A 86 -5.86 -1.76 -0.60
CA ARG A 86 -6.09 -3.18 -0.87
C ARG A 86 -4.78 -3.89 -1.25
N GLY A 87 -3.97 -3.28 -2.11
CA GLY A 87 -2.69 -3.85 -2.54
C GLY A 87 -1.70 -4.03 -1.39
N LYS A 88 -1.67 -3.08 -0.45
CA LYS A 88 -0.85 -3.18 0.77
C LYS A 88 -1.34 -4.28 1.70
N LEU A 89 -2.66 -4.45 1.85
CA LEU A 89 -3.25 -5.52 2.65
C LEU A 89 -2.92 -6.90 2.06
N VAL A 90 -3.11 -7.10 0.76
CA VAL A 90 -2.72 -8.35 0.08
C VAL A 90 -1.23 -8.65 0.29
N ARG A 91 -0.36 -7.64 0.11
CA ARG A 91 1.08 -7.81 0.32
C ARG A 91 1.41 -8.20 1.76
N ALA A 92 0.76 -7.57 2.74
CA ALA A 92 0.94 -7.90 4.15
C ALA A 92 0.45 -9.32 4.47
N VAL A 93 -0.73 -9.71 3.98
CA VAL A 93 -1.26 -11.06 4.16
C VAL A 93 -0.35 -12.10 3.53
N ASN A 94 0.06 -11.91 2.28
CA ASN A 94 0.95 -12.84 1.58
C ASN A 94 2.31 -12.96 2.26
N ALA A 95 2.83 -11.90 2.86
CA ALA A 95 4.05 -11.95 3.65
C ALA A 95 3.90 -12.72 4.98
N VAL A 96 2.69 -12.83 5.53
CA VAL A 96 2.43 -13.75 6.65
C VAL A 96 2.25 -15.18 6.17
N LEU A 97 1.49 -15.38 5.08
CA LEU A 97 1.27 -16.71 4.51
C LEU A 97 2.56 -17.37 4.06
N SER A 98 3.46 -16.61 3.43
CA SER A 98 4.77 -17.14 3.00
C SER A 98 5.59 -17.68 4.18
N LYS A 99 5.53 -17.01 5.34
CA LYS A 99 6.18 -17.49 6.57
C LYS A 99 5.52 -18.75 7.15
N LYS A 100 4.22 -18.91 6.92
CA LYS A 100 3.45 -20.11 7.32
C LYS A 100 3.50 -21.22 6.26
N GLY A 101 4.22 -21.05 5.15
CA GLY A 101 4.26 -22.00 4.03
C GLY A 101 2.96 -22.07 3.21
N GLY A 102 2.07 -21.08 3.34
CA GLY A 102 0.82 -21.00 2.60
C GLY A 102 0.97 -20.41 1.20
N GLN A 103 0.00 -20.68 0.33
CA GLN A 103 -0.06 -20.12 -1.02
C GLN A 103 -0.42 -18.63 -0.98
N PRO A 104 0.12 -17.82 -1.92
CA PRO A 104 -0.24 -16.41 -2.02
C PRO A 104 -1.72 -16.27 -2.42
N VAL A 105 -2.38 -15.27 -1.85
CA VAL A 105 -3.77 -14.93 -2.16
C VAL A 105 -3.84 -13.66 -2.99
N ASP A 106 -4.91 -13.55 -3.76
CA ASP A 106 -5.20 -12.42 -4.63
C ASP A 106 -6.28 -11.50 -4.01
N PHE A 107 -6.65 -10.45 -4.75
CA PHE A 107 -7.69 -9.51 -4.31
C PHE A 107 -9.07 -10.14 -4.18
N LYS A 108 -9.40 -11.11 -5.04
CA LYS A 108 -10.71 -11.73 -5.07
C LYS A 108 -10.88 -12.67 -3.88
N ALA A 109 -9.85 -13.42 -3.53
CA ALA A 109 -9.83 -14.26 -2.34
C ALA A 109 -9.92 -13.45 -1.04
N LEU A 110 -9.32 -12.26 -1.00
CA LEU A 110 -9.23 -11.46 0.23
C LEU A 110 -10.45 -10.55 0.48
N PHE A 111 -11.12 -10.09 -0.59
CA PHE A 111 -12.16 -9.07 -0.50
C PHE A 111 -13.46 -9.46 -1.21
N GLY A 112 -13.52 -10.62 -1.87
CA GLY A 112 -14.69 -11.06 -2.63
C GLY A 112 -15.17 -10.01 -3.64
N GLU A 113 -16.45 -9.67 -3.54
CA GLU A 113 -17.13 -8.72 -4.43
C GLU A 113 -17.12 -7.27 -3.92
N VAL A 114 -16.45 -6.98 -2.80
CA VAL A 114 -16.39 -5.62 -2.26
C VAL A 114 -15.79 -4.69 -3.32
N PRO A 115 -16.49 -3.62 -3.72
CA PRO A 115 -16.03 -2.76 -4.79
C PRO A 115 -14.78 -1.98 -4.34
N VAL A 116 -13.92 -1.67 -5.31
CA VAL A 116 -12.79 -0.77 -5.09
C VAL A 116 -13.32 0.65 -4.99
N ARG A 117 -12.92 1.38 -3.95
CA ARG A 117 -13.22 2.82 -3.87
C ARG A 117 -12.47 3.55 -4.98
N LYS A 118 -13.20 3.95 -6.01
CA LYS A 118 -12.69 4.87 -7.05
C LYS A 118 -12.52 6.24 -6.40
N GLY A 119 -11.33 6.82 -6.49
CA GLY A 119 -11.15 8.23 -6.15
C GLY A 119 -11.96 9.09 -7.12
N ALA A 120 -12.29 10.33 -6.73
CA ALA A 120 -12.79 11.31 -7.69
C ALA A 120 -11.81 11.35 -8.87
N ALA A 121 -12.31 11.15 -10.10
CA ALA A 121 -11.49 11.23 -11.29
C ALA A 121 -10.73 12.57 -11.25
N ALA A 122 -9.41 12.53 -11.40
CA ALA A 122 -8.62 13.75 -11.49
C ALA A 122 -9.23 14.59 -12.61
N LYS A 123 -9.66 15.81 -12.30
CA LYS A 123 -9.97 16.79 -13.36
C LYS A 123 -8.73 16.87 -14.23
N ALA A 124 -8.90 16.59 -15.52
CA ALA A 124 -7.88 16.89 -16.51
C ALA A 124 -7.60 18.40 -16.43
N SER A 125 -6.36 18.73 -16.10
CA SER A 125 -5.81 20.08 -16.14
C SER A 125 -4.55 20.05 -16.98
#